data_AF-A0ABD1B357-F1
#
_entry.id   AF-A0ABD1B357-F1
#
_cell.length_a   1.000
_cell.length_b   1.000
_cell.length_c   1.000
_cell.angle_alpha   90.00
_cell.angle_beta   90.00
_cell.angle_gamma   90.00
#
_symmetry.space_group_name_H-M   'P 1'
#
loop_
_entity.id
_entity.type
_entity.pdbx_description
1 polymer ?
#
loop_
_entity_poly.entity_id
_entity_poly.type
_entity_poly.pdbx_seq_one_letter_code
_entity_poly.pdbx_strand_id
1 'polypeptide(L)'
;MINPELIAGMLFLPRMDENEAIEIVGVERFSLYTGFGSSFQFAGDYIYKKELDSFMRRKRRVVAMDAIQPGKRQYKPAGLLREVNKTFTGYLHQCKHQVNRLSSASASQVIESSQGWCIDHEEDKKIGVAIGNWGCGVFGGNPELKFMLQWLAISQSGRPFMSYYTFGLQALQNLNQVIERVTLQELTVGDLWNKVAEYSSEKLSRRTRLGFFSWLVTSLST
;
A
#
# COMPACT_ATOMS: atom_id res chain seq x y z
N MET A 1 15.05 4.69 12.15
CA MET A 1 15.98 5.69 12.75
C MET A 1 15.34 7.05 12.91
N ILE A 2 14.82 7.69 11.85
CA ILE A 2 14.27 9.06 11.97
C ILE A 2 12.98 9.19 12.80
N ASN A 3 12.26 8.08 13.01
CA ASN A 3 11.12 7.93 13.92
C ASN A 3 11.44 6.78 14.90
N PRO A 4 12.22 7.02 15.97
CA PRO A 4 12.73 5.95 16.84
C PRO A 4 11.62 5.26 17.65
N GLU A 5 10.48 5.92 17.88
CA GLU A 5 9.29 5.35 18.54
C GLU A 5 8.79 4.07 17.86
N LEU A 6 8.97 3.95 16.54
CA LEU A 6 8.62 2.73 15.79
C LEU A 6 9.39 1.50 16.27
N ILE A 7 10.58 1.68 16.86
CA ILE A 7 11.42 0.57 17.35
C ILE A 7 10.81 -0.05 18.61
N ALA A 8 10.10 0.73 19.43
CA ALA A 8 9.44 0.22 20.63
C ALA A 8 8.43 -0.89 20.32
N GLY A 9 7.83 -0.86 19.11
CA GLY A 9 6.94 -1.92 18.63
C GLY A 9 7.57 -3.32 18.63
N MET A 10 8.90 -3.41 18.47
CA MET A 10 9.62 -4.69 18.49
C MET A 10 9.56 -5.40 19.86
N LEU A 11 9.21 -4.69 20.94
CA LEU A 11 9.12 -5.25 22.28
C LEU A 11 7.84 -6.07 22.50
N PHE A 12 6.76 -5.74 21.81
CA PHE A 12 5.42 -6.27 22.11
C PHE A 12 4.56 -6.62 20.90
N LEU A 13 5.00 -6.31 19.68
CA LEU A 13 4.29 -6.70 18.46
C LEU A 13 4.82 -8.04 17.94
N PRO A 14 3.97 -9.07 17.81
CA PRO A 14 4.38 -10.36 17.28
C PRO A 14 4.71 -10.26 15.78
N ARG A 15 5.35 -11.31 15.26
CA ARG A 15 5.55 -11.48 13.82
C ARG A 15 4.17 -11.50 13.13
N MET A 16 4.01 -10.69 12.08
CA MET A 16 2.79 -10.65 11.29
C MET A 16 2.58 -11.93 10.48
N ASP A 17 1.36 -12.48 10.53
CA ASP A 17 0.86 -13.49 9.61
C ASP A 17 0.45 -12.88 8.24
N GLU A 18 0.10 -13.72 7.27
CA GLU A 18 -0.17 -13.30 5.88
C GLU A 18 -1.31 -12.28 5.73
N ASN A 19 -2.24 -12.25 6.69
CA ASN A 19 -3.43 -11.40 6.74
C ASN A 19 -3.35 -10.31 7.83
N GLU A 20 -2.17 -10.03 8.36
CA GLU A 20 -1.96 -9.02 9.39
C GLU A 20 -1.19 -7.80 8.88
N ALA A 21 -1.50 -6.63 9.41
CA ALA A 21 -0.72 -5.41 9.22
C ALA A 21 -0.72 -4.63 10.53
N ILE A 22 0.35 -3.89 10.80
CA ILE A 22 0.49 -3.13 12.04
C ILE A 22 0.34 -1.64 11.71
N GLU A 23 -0.70 -1.00 12.27
CA GLU A 23 -0.91 0.44 12.18
C GLU A 23 -0.36 1.13 13.43
N ILE A 24 0.46 2.17 13.24
CA ILE A 24 1.04 2.97 14.31
C ILE A 24 0.70 4.45 14.05
N VAL A 25 0.08 5.09 15.04
CA VAL A 25 -0.41 6.46 14.96
C VAL A 25 0.32 7.32 15.98
N GLY A 26 0.63 8.56 15.62
CA GLY A 26 1.25 9.51 16.54
C GLY A 26 2.74 9.65 16.40
N VAL A 27 3.35 8.96 15.43
CA VAL A 27 4.81 8.87 15.31
C VAL A 27 5.47 10.21 14.97
N GLU A 28 6.41 10.62 15.81
CA GLU A 28 7.19 11.84 15.64
C GLU A 28 8.49 11.57 14.87
N ARG A 29 8.87 12.52 14.00
CA ARG A 29 10.15 12.48 13.29
C ARG A 29 11.11 13.37 14.07
N PHE A 30 12.31 12.88 14.34
CA PHE A 30 13.32 13.57 15.14
C PHE A 30 14.56 13.97 14.34
N SER A 31 14.81 13.33 13.18
CA SER A 31 16.06 13.52 12.44
C SER A 31 15.87 13.75 10.94
N LEU A 32 16.68 14.64 10.37
CA LEU A 32 16.95 14.75 8.95
C LEU A 32 18.00 13.70 8.53
N TYR A 33 17.94 13.28 7.27
CA TYR A 33 18.94 12.36 6.72
C TYR A 33 19.17 12.64 5.24
N THR A 34 20.34 12.24 4.75
CA THR A 34 20.71 12.19 3.34
C THR A 34 21.20 10.78 2.98
N GLY A 35 21.24 10.48 1.68
CA GLY A 35 21.72 9.19 1.18
C GLY A 35 20.82 7.99 1.49
N PHE A 36 21.28 6.80 1.13
CA PHE A 36 20.57 5.54 1.30
C PHE A 36 21.57 4.37 1.27
N GLY A 37 21.29 3.29 2.01
CA GLY A 37 22.21 2.16 2.12
C GLY A 37 23.54 2.59 2.73
N SER A 38 24.65 2.36 2.04
CA SER A 38 25.99 2.73 2.50
C SER A 38 26.25 4.24 2.56
N SER A 39 25.47 5.06 1.84
CA SER A 39 25.59 6.53 1.87
C SER A 39 24.67 7.20 2.90
N PHE A 40 23.90 6.41 3.67
CA PHE A 40 22.97 6.96 4.66
C PHE A 40 23.72 7.76 5.74
N GLN A 41 23.33 9.02 5.93
CA GLN A 41 23.95 9.93 6.87
C GLN A 41 22.92 10.77 7.62
N PHE A 42 23.16 10.98 8.92
CA PHE A 42 22.40 11.95 9.71
C PHE A 42 22.67 13.37 9.20
N ALA A 43 21.62 14.15 8.98
CA ALA A 43 21.69 15.48 8.38
C ALA A 43 21.17 16.59 9.32
N GLY A 44 21.15 16.33 10.63
CA GLY A 44 20.69 17.29 11.64
C GLY A 44 19.33 16.95 12.25
N ASP A 45 18.94 17.73 13.24
CA ASP A 45 17.69 17.54 13.95
C ASP A 45 16.49 17.96 13.10
N TYR A 46 15.35 17.30 13.34
CA TYR A 46 14.07 17.68 12.75
C TYR A 46 13.13 18.14 13.87
N ILE A 47 12.76 19.42 13.85
CA ILE A 47 11.74 19.96 14.75
C ILE A 47 10.37 19.75 14.11
N TYR A 48 9.57 18.89 14.72
CA TYR A 48 8.24 18.59 14.22
C TYR A 48 7.26 19.74 14.52
N LYS A 49 6.73 20.37 13.46
CA LYS A 49 5.84 21.54 13.56
C LYS A 49 4.36 21.26 13.25
N LYS A 50 3.95 20.01 13.00
CA LYS A 50 2.54 19.73 12.66
C LYS A 50 1.66 19.61 13.91
N GLU A 51 0.38 19.85 13.68
CA GLU A 51 -0.70 19.77 14.66
C GLU A 51 -0.87 18.39 15.30
N LEU A 52 -1.42 18.39 16.50
CA LEU A 52 -1.87 17.22 17.23
C LEU A 52 -3.32 16.89 16.87
N ASP A 53 -3.69 15.62 16.99
CA ASP A 53 -5.10 15.19 16.97
C ASP A 53 -5.78 15.43 18.33
N SER A 54 -7.06 15.07 18.42
CA SER A 54 -7.86 15.18 19.65
C SER A 54 -7.34 14.33 20.82
N PHE A 55 -6.48 13.36 20.55
CA PHE A 55 -5.82 12.49 21.55
C PHE A 55 -4.40 12.96 21.88
N MET A 56 -4.03 14.18 21.47
CA MET A 56 -2.68 14.73 21.67
C MET A 56 -1.57 13.92 20.98
N ARG A 57 -1.90 13.19 19.91
CA ARG A 57 -0.92 12.45 19.10
C ARG A 57 -0.57 13.25 17.85
N ARG A 58 0.63 13.04 17.30
CA ARG A 58 0.98 13.63 15.98
C ARG A 58 0.00 13.11 14.91
N LYS A 59 -0.48 13.99 14.02
CA LYS A 59 -1.28 13.60 12.83
C LYS A 59 -0.42 12.87 11.78
N ARG A 60 0.16 11.73 12.14
CA ARG A 60 0.93 10.82 11.29
C ARG A 60 0.54 9.38 11.60
N ARG A 61 0.33 8.62 10.53
CA ARG A 61 -0.03 7.21 10.54
C ARG A 61 0.95 6.45 9.67
N VAL A 62 1.49 5.37 10.18
CA VAL A 62 2.41 4.47 9.47
C VAL A 62 1.82 3.07 9.56
N VAL A 63 1.74 2.38 8.43
CA VAL A 63 1.29 0.99 8.37
C VAL A 63 2.47 0.13 7.93
N ALA A 64 2.85 -0.83 8.76
CA ALA A 64 3.86 -1.82 8.44
C ALA A 64 3.21 -3.02 7.73
N MET A 65 3.76 -3.38 6.58
CA MET A 65 3.36 -4.52 5.76
C MET A 65 4.61 -5.21 5.21
N ASP A 66 4.71 -6.52 5.36
CA ASP A 66 5.85 -7.31 4.90
C ASP A 66 5.58 -7.90 3.51
N ALA A 67 6.47 -7.67 2.54
CA ALA A 67 6.45 -8.35 1.24
C ALA A 67 7.20 -9.70 1.32
N ILE A 68 6.91 -10.65 0.43
CA ILE A 68 7.74 -11.86 0.31
C ILE A 68 8.93 -11.62 -0.63
N GLN A 69 10.03 -12.34 -0.41
CA GLN A 69 11.08 -12.52 -1.41
C GLN A 69 10.56 -13.51 -2.48
N PRO A 70 10.14 -13.03 -3.66
CA PRO A 70 9.24 -13.84 -4.47
C PRO A 70 9.98 -14.76 -5.45
N GLY A 71 11.13 -14.36 -5.98
CA GLY A 71 11.73 -15.04 -7.13
C GLY A 71 10.70 -15.23 -8.25
N LYS A 72 10.56 -16.44 -8.79
CA LYS A 72 9.49 -16.77 -9.76
C LYS A 72 8.10 -16.95 -9.12
N ARG A 73 7.99 -17.05 -7.79
CA ARG A 73 6.72 -17.29 -7.10
C ARG A 73 5.78 -16.09 -7.13
N GLN A 74 6.27 -14.86 -7.37
CA GLN A 74 5.39 -13.68 -7.53
C GLN A 74 4.34 -13.85 -8.62
N TYR A 75 4.62 -14.64 -9.66
CA TYR A 75 3.68 -14.88 -10.76
C TYR A 75 2.75 -16.06 -10.51
N LYS A 76 2.94 -16.82 -9.42
CA LYS A 76 2.01 -17.92 -9.07
C LYS A 76 0.74 -17.33 -8.46
N PRO A 77 -0.44 -17.93 -8.67
CA PRO A 77 -1.70 -17.45 -8.09
C PRO A 77 -1.62 -17.19 -6.58
N ALA A 78 -1.01 -18.11 -5.81
CA ALA A 78 -0.82 -17.94 -4.37
C ALA A 78 0.05 -16.72 -4.01
N GLY A 79 1.09 -16.44 -4.82
CA GLY A 79 1.95 -15.27 -4.63
C GLY A 79 1.23 -13.97 -4.94
N LEU A 80 0.47 -13.92 -6.04
CA LEU A 80 -0.36 -12.77 -6.40
C LEU A 80 -1.40 -12.48 -5.30
N LEU A 81 -2.11 -13.52 -4.85
CA LEU A 81 -3.16 -13.42 -3.84
C LEU A 81 -2.61 -12.98 -2.48
N ARG A 82 -1.47 -13.55 -2.05
CA ARG A 82 -0.83 -13.16 -0.80
C ARG A 82 -0.45 -11.68 -0.81
N GLU A 83 0.16 -11.22 -1.89
CA GLU A 83 0.66 -9.84 -1.98
C GLU A 83 -0.48 -8.81 -2.07
N VAL A 84 -1.55 -9.09 -2.83
CA VAL A 84 -2.73 -8.22 -2.89
C VAL A 84 -3.51 -8.21 -1.58
N ASN A 85 -3.61 -9.35 -0.88
CA ASN A 85 -4.31 -9.41 0.41
C ASN A 85 -3.52 -8.70 1.51
N LYS A 86 -2.19 -8.82 1.51
CA LYS A 86 -1.33 -8.10 2.47
C LYS A 86 -1.46 -6.58 2.30
N THR A 87 -1.41 -6.08 1.06
CA THR A 87 -1.59 -4.64 0.80
C THR A 87 -3.00 -4.19 1.12
N PHE A 88 -4.02 -4.96 0.73
CA PHE A 88 -5.40 -4.68 1.08
C PHE A 88 -5.61 -4.58 2.60
N THR A 89 -5.04 -5.51 3.36
CA THR A 89 -5.08 -5.52 4.84
C THR A 89 -4.51 -4.22 5.41
N GLY A 90 -3.36 -3.76 4.93
CA GLY A 90 -2.76 -2.51 5.41
C GLY A 90 -3.47 -1.24 4.90
N TYR A 91 -4.18 -1.31 3.78
CA TYR A 91 -4.93 -0.17 3.25
C TYR A 91 -6.32 -0.05 3.85
N LEU A 92 -6.87 -1.15 4.38
CA LEU A 92 -8.21 -1.19 4.93
C LEU A 92 -8.42 -0.09 5.96
N HIS A 93 -9.44 0.74 5.71
CA HIS A 93 -9.77 1.82 6.61
C HIS A 93 -10.86 1.38 7.60
N GLN A 94 -10.45 0.98 8.81
CA GLN A 94 -11.35 0.37 9.79
C GLN A 94 -12.58 1.25 10.14
N CYS A 95 -12.41 2.57 10.20
CA CYS A 95 -13.48 3.49 10.61
C CYS A 95 -14.62 3.63 9.58
N LYS A 96 -14.34 3.61 8.26
CA LYS A 96 -15.41 3.62 7.24
C LYS A 96 -16.03 2.24 7.01
N HIS A 97 -15.30 1.17 7.28
CA HIS A 97 -15.78 -0.19 7.02
C HIS A 97 -16.79 -0.69 8.07
N GLN A 98 -16.77 -0.14 9.29
CA GLN A 98 -17.79 -0.44 10.30
C GLN A 98 -19.13 0.28 10.03
N VAL A 99 -19.10 1.51 9.49
CA VAL A 99 -20.33 2.26 9.20
C VAL A 99 -21.20 1.57 8.14
N ASN A 100 -20.60 0.95 7.11
CA ASN A 100 -21.36 0.32 6.02
C ASN A 100 -21.89 -1.10 6.32
N ARG A 101 -21.40 -1.81 7.35
CA ARG A 101 -21.89 -3.17 7.67
C ARG A 101 -23.10 -3.20 8.60
N LEU A 102 -23.44 -2.08 9.24
CA LEU A 102 -24.42 -2.04 10.34
C LEU A 102 -25.68 -1.21 10.02
N SER A 103 -25.94 -0.93 8.74
CA SER A 103 -27.24 -0.43 8.27
C SER A 103 -28.37 -1.47 8.35
N SER A 104 -28.07 -2.72 8.76
CA SER A 104 -29.07 -3.70 9.19
C SER A 104 -29.04 -3.91 10.71
N ALA A 105 -29.92 -3.15 11.38
CA ALA A 105 -30.52 -3.33 12.72
C ALA A 105 -29.67 -3.76 13.95
N SER A 106 -29.78 -2.95 15.01
CA SER A 106 -29.59 -3.29 16.44
C SER A 106 -28.17 -3.28 17.06
N ALA A 107 -27.29 -2.34 16.70
CA ALA A 107 -25.95 -2.22 17.31
C ALA A 107 -25.69 -0.94 18.13
N SER A 108 -26.73 -0.23 18.57
CA SER A 108 -26.60 1.11 19.16
C SER A 108 -25.72 1.23 20.41
N GLN A 109 -25.47 0.14 21.15
CA GLN A 109 -24.64 0.17 22.38
C GLN A 109 -23.15 -0.14 22.15
N VAL A 110 -22.75 -0.70 21.01
CA VAL A 110 -21.33 -0.97 20.69
C VAL A 110 -20.67 0.26 20.02
N ILE A 111 -21.51 1.12 19.41
CA ILE A 111 -21.12 2.25 18.54
C ILE A 111 -20.30 3.34 19.25
N GLU A 112 -20.58 3.64 20.53
CA GLU A 112 -19.85 4.72 21.23
C GLU A 112 -18.36 4.38 21.44
N SER A 113 -18.01 3.11 21.61
CA SER A 113 -16.62 2.71 21.89
C SER A 113 -15.72 2.73 20.65
N SER A 114 -16.25 2.42 19.46
CA SER A 114 -15.46 2.33 18.23
C SER A 114 -15.38 3.66 17.46
N GLN A 115 -16.41 4.52 17.58
CA GLN A 115 -16.31 5.90 17.08
C GLN A 115 -15.23 6.69 17.83
N GLY A 116 -15.01 6.40 19.11
CA GLY A 116 -14.04 7.10 19.95
C GLY A 116 -12.56 6.92 19.59
N TRP A 117 -12.20 6.00 18.68
CA TRP A 117 -10.78 5.74 18.34
C TRP A 117 -10.42 6.13 16.90
N CYS A 118 -11.41 6.56 16.14
CA CYS A 118 -11.26 6.97 14.77
C CYS A 118 -10.66 8.37 14.70
N ILE A 119 -9.41 8.47 14.22
CA ILE A 119 -8.69 9.75 14.01
C ILE A 119 -9.39 10.62 12.95
N ASP A 120 -10.27 10.02 12.16
CA ASP A 120 -10.78 10.58 10.92
C ASP A 120 -12.16 11.22 11.11
N HIS A 121 -12.36 11.91 12.24
CA HIS A 121 -13.57 12.68 12.60
C HIS A 121 -13.70 14.01 11.86
N GLU A 122 -12.79 14.32 10.94
CA GLU A 122 -12.97 15.44 10.01
C GLU A 122 -13.57 14.89 8.71
N GLU A 123 -14.92 14.87 8.62
CA GLU A 123 -15.71 14.28 7.52
C GLU A 123 -15.27 14.75 6.12
N ASP A 124 -14.65 15.93 6.01
CA ASP A 124 -14.21 16.51 4.73
C ASP A 124 -12.81 16.09 4.27
N LYS A 125 -12.00 15.43 5.11
CA LYS A 125 -10.62 15.06 4.73
C LYS A 125 -10.54 13.69 4.05
N LYS A 126 -10.25 13.70 2.75
CA LYS A 126 -9.91 12.49 1.98
C LYS A 126 -8.51 11.99 2.34
N ILE A 127 -8.42 10.82 2.99
CA ILE A 127 -7.15 10.19 3.38
C ILE A 127 -6.80 9.05 2.42
N GLY A 128 -5.86 9.30 1.51
CA GLY A 128 -5.27 8.30 0.62
C GLY A 128 -4.09 7.54 1.23
N VAL A 129 -3.38 6.78 0.40
CA VAL A 129 -2.18 6.01 0.78
C VAL A 129 -0.95 6.55 0.08
N ALA A 130 0.11 6.83 0.83
CA ALA A 130 1.43 7.14 0.30
C ALA A 130 2.31 5.88 0.34
N ILE A 131 2.76 5.40 -0.82
CA ILE A 131 3.59 4.18 -0.92
C ILE A 131 4.56 4.26 -2.11
N GLY A 132 5.34 3.22 -2.37
CA GLY A 132 6.26 3.16 -3.50
C GLY A 132 6.61 1.72 -3.87
N ASN A 133 7.87 1.47 -4.21
CA ASN A 133 8.38 0.19 -4.71
C ASN A 133 8.46 -0.93 -3.64
N TRP A 134 7.35 -1.21 -2.96
CA TRP A 134 7.23 -2.17 -1.87
C TRP A 134 7.67 -3.57 -2.31
N GLY A 135 8.66 -4.13 -1.61
CA GLY A 135 9.23 -5.45 -1.89
C GLY A 135 10.07 -5.54 -3.17
N CYS A 136 10.42 -4.43 -3.82
CA CYS A 136 11.15 -4.45 -5.11
C CYS A 136 12.67 -4.25 -4.99
N GLY A 137 13.16 -3.86 -3.80
CA GLY A 137 14.60 -3.70 -3.52
C GLY A 137 15.26 -5.04 -3.19
N VAL A 138 15.72 -5.20 -1.94
CA VAL A 138 16.38 -6.43 -1.45
C VAL A 138 15.57 -7.71 -1.73
N PHE A 139 14.24 -7.61 -1.70
CA PHE A 139 13.36 -8.75 -1.96
C PHE A 139 13.22 -9.11 -3.44
N GLY A 140 13.56 -8.21 -4.37
CA GLY A 140 13.59 -8.52 -5.81
C GLY A 140 12.21 -8.74 -6.45
N GLY A 141 11.15 -8.17 -5.89
CA GLY A 141 9.83 -8.10 -6.55
C GLY A 141 9.89 -7.29 -7.85
N ASN A 142 9.08 -7.69 -8.83
CA ASN A 142 8.94 -6.95 -10.09
C ASN A 142 8.14 -5.65 -9.84
N PRO A 143 8.70 -4.46 -10.12
CA PRO A 143 8.06 -3.18 -9.81
C PRO A 143 6.73 -2.94 -10.53
N GLU A 144 6.62 -3.32 -11.79
CA GLU A 144 5.40 -3.12 -12.59
C GLU A 144 4.24 -3.97 -12.04
N LEU A 145 4.51 -5.24 -11.75
CA LEU A 145 3.55 -6.16 -11.12
C LEU A 145 3.17 -5.67 -9.71
N LYS A 146 4.16 -5.27 -8.91
CA LYS A 146 3.94 -4.78 -7.54
C LYS A 146 3.15 -3.48 -7.51
N PHE A 147 3.37 -2.56 -8.45
CA PHE A 147 2.55 -1.38 -8.61
C PHE A 147 1.09 -1.79 -8.87
N MET A 148 0.86 -2.73 -9.80
CA MET A 148 -0.49 -3.13 -10.16
C MET A 148 -1.24 -3.82 -9.02
N LEU A 149 -0.58 -4.72 -8.28
CA LEU A 149 -1.17 -5.36 -7.09
C LEU A 149 -1.51 -4.34 -5.99
N GLN A 150 -0.67 -3.32 -5.79
CA GLN A 150 -0.98 -2.23 -4.86
C GLN A 150 -2.16 -1.38 -5.36
N TRP A 151 -2.25 -1.12 -6.66
CA TRP A 151 -3.34 -0.35 -7.25
C TRP A 151 -4.68 -1.09 -7.17
N LEU A 152 -4.69 -2.41 -7.39
CA LEU A 152 -5.88 -3.25 -7.17
C LEU A 152 -6.34 -3.19 -5.71
N ALA A 153 -5.41 -3.38 -4.77
CA ALA A 153 -5.72 -3.40 -3.35
C ALA A 153 -6.25 -2.05 -2.85
N ILE A 154 -5.66 -0.93 -3.27
CA ILE A 154 -6.12 0.39 -2.83
C ILE A 154 -7.50 0.72 -3.38
N SER A 155 -7.76 0.41 -4.65
CA SER A 155 -9.07 0.58 -5.29
C SER A 155 -10.14 -0.24 -4.56
N GLN A 156 -9.84 -1.49 -4.21
CA GLN A 156 -10.75 -2.34 -3.45
C GLN A 156 -10.98 -1.87 -2.01
N SER A 157 -9.99 -1.22 -1.39
CA SER A 157 -10.07 -0.76 0.01
C SER A 157 -10.93 0.50 0.22
N GLY A 158 -11.42 1.12 -0.85
CA GLY A 158 -12.23 2.35 -0.78
C GLY A 158 -11.43 3.60 -0.39
N ARG A 159 -10.09 3.55 -0.52
CA ARG A 159 -9.23 4.72 -0.31
C ARG A 159 -9.34 5.66 -1.53
N PRO A 160 -9.43 6.98 -1.31
CA PRO A 160 -9.74 7.94 -2.37
C PRO A 160 -8.62 8.15 -3.40
N PHE A 161 -7.36 7.90 -3.04
CA PHE A 161 -6.21 8.04 -3.95
C PHE A 161 -4.96 7.30 -3.44
N MET A 162 -4.04 7.01 -4.37
CA MET A 162 -2.69 6.53 -4.11
C MET A 162 -1.66 7.58 -4.52
N SER A 163 -0.76 7.95 -3.62
CA SER A 163 0.46 8.71 -3.95
C SER A 163 1.62 7.72 -4.06
N TYR A 164 2.01 7.38 -5.29
CA TYR A 164 3.04 6.38 -5.55
C TYR A 164 4.40 7.03 -5.87
N TYR A 165 5.41 6.74 -5.06
CA TYR A 165 6.77 7.27 -5.21
C TYR A 165 7.66 6.23 -5.91
N THR A 166 8.02 6.50 -7.17
CA THR A 166 8.80 5.58 -8.01
C THR A 166 10.30 5.59 -7.72
N PHE A 167 10.80 6.62 -7.04
CA PHE A 167 12.23 6.86 -6.82
C PHE A 167 13.06 6.82 -8.11
N GLY A 168 12.50 7.27 -9.25
CA GLY A 168 13.19 7.32 -10.54
C GLY A 168 13.49 5.94 -11.13
N LEU A 169 12.83 4.89 -10.67
CA LEU A 169 13.09 3.53 -11.13
C LEU A 169 12.71 3.38 -12.61
N GLN A 170 13.70 3.05 -13.45
CA GLN A 170 13.54 2.99 -14.90
C GLN A 170 12.44 2.03 -15.38
N ALA A 171 12.21 0.93 -14.66
CA ALA A 171 11.13 -0.02 -14.96
C ALA A 171 9.72 0.63 -14.90
N LEU A 172 9.57 1.76 -14.21
CA LEU A 172 8.30 2.48 -14.04
C LEU A 172 8.22 3.77 -14.87
N GLN A 173 9.14 3.99 -15.80
CA GLN A 173 9.20 5.23 -16.60
C GLN A 173 7.89 5.53 -17.36
N ASN A 174 7.17 4.49 -17.80
CA ASN A 174 5.92 4.63 -18.57
C ASN A 174 4.66 4.56 -17.69
N LEU A 175 4.80 4.65 -16.36
CA LEU A 175 3.71 4.46 -15.42
C LEU A 175 2.49 5.35 -15.72
N ASN A 176 2.71 6.63 -15.99
CA ASN A 176 1.63 7.58 -16.26
C ASN A 176 0.83 7.21 -17.52
N GLN A 177 1.52 6.78 -18.59
CA GLN A 177 0.88 6.36 -19.84
C GLN A 177 0.01 5.11 -19.61
N VAL A 178 0.48 4.17 -18.79
CA VAL A 178 -0.29 2.97 -18.44
C VAL A 178 -1.52 3.32 -17.62
N ILE A 179 -1.39 4.22 -16.64
CA ILE A 179 -2.53 4.68 -15.81
C ILE A 179 -3.59 5.33 -16.70
N GLU A 180 -3.19 6.23 -17.61
CA GLU A 180 -4.09 6.88 -18.56
C GLU A 180 -4.81 5.84 -19.43
N ARG A 181 -4.06 4.89 -20.01
CA ARG A 181 -4.61 3.85 -20.87
C ARG A 181 -5.63 2.96 -20.16
N VAL A 182 -5.32 2.54 -18.92
CA VAL A 182 -6.22 1.71 -18.10
C VAL A 182 -7.46 2.50 -17.71
N THR A 183 -7.31 3.78 -17.37
CA THR A 183 -8.43 4.67 -16.99
C THR A 183 -9.37 4.91 -18.17
N LEU A 184 -8.84 5.10 -19.38
CA LEU A 184 -9.64 5.28 -20.60
C LEU A 184 -10.48 4.05 -20.98
N GLN A 185 -10.06 2.85 -20.56
CA GLN A 185 -10.77 1.59 -20.81
C GLN A 185 -11.80 1.26 -19.72
N GLU A 186 -11.93 2.11 -18.69
CA GLU A 186 -12.87 1.95 -17.57
C GLU A 186 -12.81 0.56 -16.90
N LEU A 187 -11.61 -0.06 -16.86
CA LEU A 187 -11.44 -1.41 -16.31
C LEU A 187 -11.79 -1.46 -14.83
N THR A 188 -12.58 -2.46 -14.44
CA THR A 188 -12.84 -2.73 -13.02
C THR A 188 -11.63 -3.37 -12.35
N VAL A 189 -11.65 -3.42 -11.00
CA VAL A 189 -10.66 -4.17 -10.23
C VAL A 189 -10.59 -5.64 -10.68
N GLY A 190 -11.73 -6.25 -11.00
CA GLY A 190 -11.80 -7.64 -11.49
C GLY A 190 -11.14 -7.81 -12.85
N ASP A 191 -11.41 -6.90 -13.79
CA ASP A 191 -10.82 -6.96 -15.14
C ASP A 191 -9.30 -6.83 -15.09
N LEU A 192 -8.81 -5.89 -14.29
CA LEU A 192 -7.39 -5.65 -14.14
C LEU A 192 -6.69 -6.79 -13.37
N TRP A 193 -7.37 -7.41 -12.39
CA TRP A 193 -6.90 -8.65 -11.76
C TRP A 193 -6.78 -9.79 -12.78
N ASN A 194 -7.76 -9.95 -13.67
CA ASN A 194 -7.71 -10.97 -14.73
C ASN A 194 -6.51 -10.75 -15.65
N LYS A 195 -6.22 -9.50 -16.04
CA LYS A 195 -5.01 -9.16 -16.82
C LYS A 195 -3.72 -9.49 -16.08
N VAL A 196 -3.65 -9.22 -14.76
CA VAL A 196 -2.49 -9.60 -13.93
C VAL A 196 -2.31 -11.12 -13.88
N ALA A 197 -3.39 -11.88 -13.70
CA ALA A 197 -3.36 -13.33 -13.65
C ALA A 197 -2.96 -13.94 -15.00
N GLU A 198 -3.51 -13.42 -16.10
CA GLU A 198 -3.20 -13.81 -17.48
C GLU A 198 -1.71 -13.58 -17.78
N TYR A 199 -1.21 -12.35 -17.58
CA TYR A 199 0.21 -12.03 -17.74
C TYR A 199 1.10 -12.96 -16.94
N SER A 200 0.75 -13.21 -15.69
CA SER A 200 1.55 -14.02 -14.79
C SER A 200 1.63 -15.48 -15.25
N SER A 201 0.53 -16.02 -15.78
CA SER A 201 0.49 -17.33 -16.44
C SER A 201 1.37 -17.37 -17.70
N GLU A 202 1.30 -16.36 -18.55
CA GLU A 202 2.16 -16.26 -19.74
C GLU A 202 3.64 -16.12 -19.38
N LYS A 203 3.95 -15.36 -18.32
CA LYS A 203 5.32 -15.15 -17.84
C LYS A 203 5.91 -16.45 -17.29
N LEU A 204 5.13 -17.23 -16.54
CA LEU A 204 5.53 -18.54 -16.02
C LEU A 204 5.72 -19.57 -17.14
N SER A 205 4.82 -19.60 -18.12
CA SER A 205 4.90 -20.49 -19.29
C SER A 205 5.86 -20.00 -20.37
N ARG A 206 6.52 -18.84 -20.16
CA ARG A 206 7.46 -18.20 -21.11
C ARG A 206 6.82 -17.84 -22.46
N ARG A 207 5.50 -17.71 -22.52
CA ARG A 207 4.76 -17.23 -23.71
C ARG A 207 5.00 -15.75 -23.98
N THR A 208 5.23 -14.96 -22.93
CA THR A 208 5.65 -13.56 -23.06
C THR A 208 7.03 -13.32 -22.46
N ARG A 209 7.81 -12.48 -23.13
CA ARG A 209 9.07 -11.93 -22.61
C ARG A 209 8.94 -10.47 -22.17
N LEU A 210 7.83 -9.81 -22.51
CA LEU A 210 7.60 -8.39 -22.23
C LEU A 210 7.52 -8.10 -20.73
N GLY A 211 7.83 -6.86 -20.36
CA GLY A 211 7.42 -6.28 -19.08
C GLY A 211 5.89 -6.22 -18.99
N PHE A 212 5.36 -6.17 -17.77
CA PHE A 212 3.92 -6.17 -17.55
C PHE A 212 3.26 -4.96 -18.19
N PHE A 213 3.86 -3.78 -18.10
CA PHE A 213 3.29 -2.56 -18.67
C PHE A 213 3.18 -2.61 -20.20
N SER A 214 4.25 -3.02 -20.88
CA SER A 214 4.22 -3.20 -22.34
C SER A 214 3.21 -4.27 -22.75
N TRP A 215 3.18 -5.40 -22.04
CA TRP A 215 2.22 -6.48 -22.31
C TRP A 215 0.78 -6.00 -22.13
N LEU A 216 0.49 -5.28 -21.03
CA LEU A 216 -0.85 -4.79 -20.71
C LEU A 216 -1.34 -3.83 -21.79
N VAL A 217 -0.53 -2.83 -22.17
CA VAL A 217 -0.90 -1.86 -23.21
C VAL A 217 -1.17 -2.55 -24.55
N THR A 218 -0.37 -3.54 -24.93
CA THR A 218 -0.64 -4.34 -26.15
C THR A 218 -1.96 -5.10 -26.03
N SER A 219 -2.23 -5.73 -24.87
CA SER A 219 -3.45 -6.51 -24.64
C SER A 219 -4.74 -5.68 -24.57
N LEU A 220 -4.62 -4.36 -24.45
CA LEU A 220 -5.73 -3.39 -24.44
C LEU A 220 -5.90 -2.67 -25.80
N SER A 221 -5.03 -2.96 -26.78
CA SER A 221 -5.07 -2.35 -28.11
C SER A 221 -5.81 -3.23 -29.14
N THR A 222 -6.23 -4.42 -28.73
CA THR A 222 -7.09 -5.37 -29.46
C THR A 222 -8.50 -5.31 -28.90
#